data_AF-A0A349YP65-F1
#
_entry.id   AF-A0A349YP65-F1
#
_cell.length_a   1.000
_cell.length_b   1.000
_cell.length_c   1.000
_cell.angle_alpha   90.00
_cell.angle_beta   90.00
_cell.angle_gamma   90.00
#
_symmetry.space_group_name_H-M   'P 1'
#
loop_
_entity.id
_entity.type
_entity.pdbx_description
1 polymer ?
#
loop_
_entity_poly.entity_id
_entity_poly.type
_entity_poly.pdbx_seq_one_letter_code
_entity_poly.pdbx_strand_id
1 'polypeptide(L)'
;MKVIIAGDFAPRARLAKQVEEKRFSEIFHKNILDTIKSADVSFVNFESPVVEDGYTPIPKYGPSLHCTAEAAEAVKFAGFTGVTMANNHILDFGAEGLYKSLECCKFQKLQVVGVGANLKEAEKVLYVNRGGKTLAVINCCEHEFSIATETEAGANPLNPIRQFYAIQEAKKKADYVLVIVHGGHEMFQLPSPRMVETYRFFVDAGADAVVNHHQHCYSGYEKYNGKPIFYGLGNFCFDLEKPVVNSPWNYGFMVEITFEDSINFSFFPYCQYAEKPEVKLLNQNAFDAELNSINTLICDDDKLRKSVETYYEDASSNELSILEPYKGRVLGKLYRMGILPAIVKGKKKQAITNHIMCEAHRDKLQYAITKRGH
;
A
#
# COMPACT_ATOMS: atom_id res chain seq x y z
N MET A 1 6.73 -19.84 13.20
CA MET A 1 6.86 -18.39 13.47
C MET A 1 5.55 -17.72 13.05
N LYS A 2 4.90 -16.97 13.95
CA LYS A 2 3.65 -16.25 13.68
C LYS A 2 3.95 -14.80 13.30
N VAL A 3 3.44 -14.38 12.16
CA VAL A 3 3.65 -13.03 11.63
C VAL A 3 2.30 -12.36 11.42
N ILE A 4 2.05 -11.22 12.07
CA ILE A 4 0.86 -10.40 11.83
C ILE A 4 1.18 -9.24 10.89
N ILE A 5 0.32 -8.99 9.91
CA ILE A 5 0.42 -7.83 9.03
C ILE A 5 -0.92 -7.11 9.06
N ALA A 6 -0.89 -5.83 9.39
CA ALA A 6 -2.04 -4.93 9.36
C ALA A 6 -1.90 -3.95 8.19
N GLY A 7 -3.03 -3.38 7.78
CA GLY A 7 -3.13 -2.46 6.65
C GLY A 7 -2.61 -1.05 6.93
N ASP A 8 -3.18 -0.07 6.24
CA ASP A 8 -2.66 1.30 6.18
C ASP A 8 -2.85 2.06 7.51
N PHE A 9 -1.76 2.63 8.02
CA PHE A 9 -1.74 3.51 9.19
C PHE A 9 -1.28 4.91 8.76
N ALA A 10 -2.23 5.84 8.75
CA ALA A 10 -2.03 7.22 8.34
C ALA A 10 -2.84 8.15 9.26
N PRO A 11 -2.22 8.67 10.34
CA PRO A 11 -2.89 9.59 11.25
C PRO A 11 -3.40 10.84 10.54
N ARG A 12 -4.72 11.04 10.57
CA ARG A 12 -5.44 12.19 10.01
C ARG A 12 -6.72 12.44 10.78
N ALA A 13 -7.35 13.60 10.60
CA ALA A 13 -8.65 13.92 11.18
C ALA A 13 -8.76 13.53 12.68
N ARG A 14 -9.72 12.70 13.09
CA ARG A 14 -9.91 12.32 14.50
C ARG A 14 -8.75 11.48 15.04
N LEU A 15 -8.16 10.63 14.18
CA LEU A 15 -7.01 9.80 14.53
C LEU A 15 -5.77 10.64 14.85
N ALA A 16 -5.46 11.67 14.05
CA ALA A 16 -4.32 12.55 14.31
C ALA A 16 -4.41 13.19 15.70
N LYS A 17 -5.60 13.72 16.04
CA LYS A 17 -5.84 14.29 17.37
C LYS A 17 -5.63 13.28 18.50
N GLN A 18 -6.14 12.06 18.38
CA GLN A 18 -5.94 11.02 19.40
C GLN A 18 -4.47 10.60 19.52
N VAL A 19 -3.72 10.59 18.41
CA VAL A 19 -2.29 10.26 18.38
C VAL A 19 -1.47 11.36 19.05
N GLU A 20 -1.67 12.62 18.69
CA GLU A 20 -0.98 13.78 19.26
C GLU A 20 -1.25 13.93 20.77
N GLU A 21 -2.49 13.69 21.20
CA GLU A 21 -2.88 13.72 22.62
C GLU A 21 -2.51 12.42 23.38
N LYS A 22 -1.82 11.47 22.72
CA LYS A 22 -1.42 10.16 23.28
C LYS A 22 -2.57 9.33 23.86
N ARG A 23 -3.79 9.48 23.32
CA ARG A 23 -5.00 8.75 23.72
C ARG A 23 -5.08 7.37 23.06
N PHE A 24 -3.96 6.63 23.04
CA PHE A 24 -3.81 5.39 22.27
C PHE A 24 -4.76 4.27 22.70
N SER A 25 -5.14 4.21 23.98
CA SER A 25 -6.10 3.22 24.49
C SER A 25 -7.53 3.44 23.98
N GLU A 26 -7.85 4.63 23.47
CA GLU A 26 -9.13 4.88 22.81
C GLU A 26 -9.14 4.37 21.36
N ILE A 27 -7.96 4.35 20.73
CA ILE A 27 -7.77 3.87 19.35
C ILE A 27 -7.76 2.33 19.35
N PHE A 28 -6.94 1.75 20.24
CA PHE A 28 -6.64 0.32 20.26
C PHE A 28 -7.23 -0.36 21.49
N HIS A 29 -8.35 -1.05 21.27
CA HIS A 29 -8.98 -1.86 22.31
C HIS A 29 -8.11 -3.07 22.71
N LYS A 30 -8.30 -3.56 23.94
CA LYS A 30 -7.50 -4.65 24.52
C LYS A 30 -7.40 -5.89 23.62
N ASN A 31 -8.49 -6.28 22.97
CA ASN A 31 -8.50 -7.44 22.07
C ASN A 31 -7.59 -7.25 20.85
N ILE A 32 -7.53 -6.05 20.26
CA ILE A 32 -6.60 -5.74 19.16
C ILE A 32 -5.16 -5.80 19.66
N LEU A 33 -4.89 -5.18 20.82
CA LEU A 33 -3.56 -5.21 21.44
C LEU A 33 -3.10 -6.64 21.71
N ASP A 34 -3.97 -7.47 22.29
CA ASP A 34 -3.67 -8.87 22.61
C ASP A 34 -3.41 -9.68 21.34
N THR A 35 -4.20 -9.48 20.28
CA THR A 35 -3.99 -10.12 18.97
C THR A 35 -2.61 -9.77 18.40
N ILE A 36 -2.27 -8.48 18.27
CA ILE A 36 -0.99 -8.04 17.67
C ILE A 36 0.20 -8.53 18.50
N LYS A 37 0.10 -8.47 19.84
CA LYS A 37 1.17 -8.88 20.77
C LYS A 37 1.36 -10.40 20.83
N SER A 38 0.41 -11.19 20.33
CA SER A 38 0.53 -12.64 20.29
C SER A 38 1.46 -13.16 19.18
N ALA A 39 1.82 -12.32 18.21
CA ALA A 39 2.71 -12.67 17.11
C ALA A 39 4.20 -12.53 17.48
N ASP A 40 5.05 -13.36 16.86
CA ASP A 40 6.51 -13.27 17.02
C ASP A 40 7.07 -12.01 16.34
N VAL A 41 6.44 -11.64 15.23
CA VAL A 41 6.74 -10.49 14.38
C VAL A 41 5.42 -9.88 13.92
N SER A 42 5.33 -8.56 13.90
CA SER A 42 4.16 -7.84 13.42
C SER A 42 4.54 -6.55 12.69
N PHE A 43 3.85 -6.30 11.57
CA PHE A 43 4.04 -5.14 10.70
C PHE A 43 2.73 -4.38 10.47
N VAL A 44 2.85 -3.07 10.25
CA VAL A 44 1.79 -2.17 9.77
C VAL A 44 2.39 -1.24 8.72
N ASN A 45 1.60 -0.80 7.74
CA ASN A 45 2.07 0.17 6.76
C ASN A 45 2.06 1.58 7.36
N PHE A 46 3.25 2.17 7.52
CA PHE A 46 3.41 3.53 8.03
C PHE A 46 3.44 4.50 6.85
N GLU A 47 2.29 5.07 6.53
CA GLU A 47 2.06 5.70 5.23
C GLU A 47 2.23 7.22 5.24
N SER A 48 1.98 7.86 6.37
CA SER A 48 2.19 9.30 6.52
C SER A 48 3.58 9.59 7.09
N PRO A 49 4.42 10.40 6.43
CA PRO A 49 5.71 10.79 7.00
C PRO A 49 5.53 11.65 8.25
N VAL A 50 6.47 11.53 9.20
CA VAL A 50 6.58 12.43 10.35
C VAL A 50 7.12 13.77 9.89
N VAL A 51 6.46 14.85 10.26
CA VAL A 51 6.79 16.21 9.83
C VAL A 51 6.95 17.13 11.03
N GLU A 52 7.99 17.95 11.01
CA GLU A 52 8.25 19.00 12.02
C GLU A 52 7.93 20.39 11.44
N ASP A 53 7.82 21.38 12.34
CA ASP A 53 7.59 22.77 11.95
C ASP A 53 8.66 23.26 10.96
N GLY A 54 8.20 23.85 9.85
CA GLY A 54 9.06 24.41 8.80
C GLY A 54 9.32 23.50 7.61
N TYR A 55 8.97 22.21 7.69
CA TYR A 55 9.09 21.31 6.54
C TYR A 55 8.07 21.68 5.47
N THR A 56 8.46 21.57 4.19
CA THR A 56 7.62 21.95 3.05
C THR A 56 7.26 20.72 2.21
N PRO A 57 5.99 20.56 1.81
CA PRO A 57 5.58 19.44 0.98
C PRO A 57 6.20 19.53 -0.42
N ILE A 58 6.46 18.38 -1.04
CA ILE A 58 6.95 18.33 -2.42
C ILE A 58 5.87 18.73 -3.42
N PRO A 59 6.24 19.26 -4.61
CA PRO A 59 5.29 19.44 -5.70
C PRO A 59 4.83 18.08 -6.24
N LYS A 60 3.60 17.68 -5.91
CA LYS A 60 2.98 16.44 -6.40
C LYS A 60 1.50 16.64 -6.80
N TYR A 61 0.97 15.65 -7.51
CA TYR A 61 -0.48 15.50 -7.68
C TYR A 61 -1.04 14.66 -6.53
N GLY A 62 -2.24 14.99 -6.03
CA GLY A 62 -2.84 14.34 -4.87
C GLY A 62 -2.54 15.04 -3.53
N PRO A 63 -3.05 14.52 -2.41
CA PRO A 63 -2.81 15.10 -1.09
C PRO A 63 -1.37 14.87 -0.62
N SER A 64 -0.87 15.78 0.21
CA SER A 64 0.35 15.60 1.00
C SER A 64 -0.02 15.14 2.41
N LEU A 65 0.21 13.87 2.71
CA LEU A 65 -0.02 13.29 4.03
C LEU A 65 1.15 13.61 4.96
N HIS A 66 0.84 13.71 6.25
CA HIS A 66 1.83 13.88 7.31
C HIS A 66 1.24 13.41 8.64
N CYS A 67 2.12 13.17 9.62
CA CYS A 67 1.78 12.92 11.01
C CYS A 67 2.87 13.48 11.94
N THR A 68 2.68 13.34 13.26
CA THR A 68 3.65 13.73 14.28
C THR A 68 4.46 12.53 14.79
N ALA A 69 5.50 12.79 15.60
CA ALA A 69 6.37 11.74 16.13
C ALA A 69 5.62 10.69 16.98
N GLU A 70 4.51 11.09 17.62
CA GLU A 70 3.63 10.24 18.41
C GLU A 70 3.00 9.11 17.59
N ALA A 71 2.95 9.24 16.26
CA ALA A 71 2.51 8.16 15.37
C ALA A 71 3.35 6.89 15.56
N ALA A 72 4.68 7.02 15.70
CA ALA A 72 5.55 5.89 15.98
C ALA A 72 5.32 5.31 17.39
N GLU A 73 5.02 6.17 18.38
CA GLU A 73 4.63 5.73 19.73
C GLU A 73 3.33 4.93 19.71
N ALA A 74 2.32 5.38 18.95
CA ALA A 74 1.04 4.70 18.80
C ALA A 74 1.22 3.30 18.20
N VAL A 75 2.01 3.18 17.14
CA VAL A 75 2.36 1.89 16.51
C VAL A 75 3.06 0.97 17.51
N LYS A 76 4.00 1.51 18.30
CA LYS A 76 4.69 0.72 19.33
C LYS A 76 3.76 0.28 20.46
N PHE A 77 2.87 1.16 20.91
CA PHE A 77 1.86 0.88 21.92
C PHE A 77 0.90 -0.24 21.47
N ALA A 78 0.50 -0.22 20.20
CA ALA A 78 -0.35 -1.24 19.60
C ALA A 78 0.28 -2.65 19.66
N GLY A 79 1.60 -2.74 19.77
CA GLY A 79 2.35 -3.99 19.88
C GLY A 79 3.10 -4.38 18.61
N PHE A 80 3.13 -3.51 17.59
CA PHE A 80 3.87 -3.79 16.37
C PHE A 80 5.38 -3.89 16.64
N THR A 81 6.03 -4.82 15.94
CA THR A 81 7.50 -4.99 16.01
C THR A 81 8.24 -4.24 14.92
N GLY A 82 7.56 -3.90 13.83
CA GLY A 82 8.12 -3.16 12.71
C GLY A 82 7.06 -2.49 11.85
N VAL A 83 7.53 -1.76 10.85
CA VAL A 83 6.72 -0.99 9.90
C VAL A 83 7.23 -1.22 8.48
N THR A 84 6.30 -1.30 7.53
CA THR A 84 6.62 -1.12 6.11
C THR A 84 6.50 0.35 5.77
N MET A 85 7.46 0.88 5.00
CA MET A 85 7.49 2.30 4.61
C MET A 85 7.64 2.53 3.10
N ALA A 86 7.77 1.47 2.28
CA ALA A 86 7.62 1.62 0.84
C ALA A 86 6.14 1.85 0.54
N ASN A 87 5.77 3.11 0.33
CA ASN A 87 4.46 3.56 -0.10
C ASN A 87 4.58 4.89 -0.87
N ASN A 88 3.49 5.35 -1.47
CA ASN A 88 3.45 6.53 -2.32
C ASN A 88 3.53 7.87 -1.54
N HIS A 89 3.32 7.85 -0.23
CA HIS A 89 3.22 9.05 0.61
C HIS A 89 4.46 9.36 1.46
N ILE A 90 5.40 8.42 1.62
CA ILE A 90 6.55 8.57 2.54
C ILE A 90 7.49 9.75 2.20
N LEU A 91 7.47 10.26 0.96
CA LEU A 91 8.22 11.47 0.55
C LEU A 91 7.34 12.71 0.36
N ASP A 92 6.12 12.74 0.89
CA ASP A 92 5.24 13.91 0.71
C ASP A 92 5.85 15.21 1.25
N PHE A 93 6.79 15.11 2.19
CA PHE A 93 7.60 16.21 2.72
C PHE A 93 9.11 15.98 2.47
N GLY A 94 9.42 15.32 1.35
CA GLY A 94 10.78 15.08 0.87
C GLY A 94 11.61 14.20 1.80
N ALA A 95 12.93 14.26 1.62
CA ALA A 95 13.87 13.46 2.38
C ALA A 95 13.85 13.79 3.88
N GLU A 96 13.55 15.04 4.25
CA GLU A 96 13.45 15.48 5.65
C GLU A 96 12.35 14.71 6.39
N GLY A 97 11.14 14.66 5.82
CA GLY A 97 10.04 13.88 6.40
C GLY A 97 10.33 12.38 6.49
N LEU A 98 10.96 11.80 5.47
CA LEU A 98 11.38 10.40 5.50
C LEU A 98 12.42 10.13 6.60
N TYR A 99 13.46 10.95 6.69
CA TYR A 99 14.50 10.77 7.70
C TYR A 99 13.97 10.94 9.12
N LYS A 100 13.07 11.90 9.33
CA LYS A 100 12.39 12.06 10.61
C LYS A 100 11.54 10.84 10.97
N SER A 101 10.80 10.30 10.00
CA SER A 101 10.03 9.06 10.18
C SER A 101 10.93 7.89 10.60
N LEU A 102 12.07 7.73 9.92
CA LEU A 102 13.07 6.71 10.26
C LEU A 102 13.64 6.89 11.67
N GLU A 103 13.94 8.12 12.07
CA GLU A 103 14.42 8.46 13.41
C GLU A 103 13.39 8.04 14.47
N CYS A 104 12.13 8.49 14.33
CA CYS A 104 11.05 8.22 15.26
C CYS A 104 10.77 6.71 15.40
N CYS A 105 10.68 5.97 14.28
CA CYS A 105 10.45 4.53 14.32
C CYS A 105 11.63 3.77 14.96
N LYS A 106 12.89 4.15 14.65
CA LYS A 106 14.07 3.54 15.28
C LYS A 106 14.14 3.84 16.77
N PHE A 107 13.79 5.05 17.19
CA PHE A 107 13.72 5.43 18.62
C PHE A 107 12.72 4.55 19.38
N GLN A 108 11.58 4.22 18.77
CA GLN A 108 10.59 3.28 19.32
C GLN A 108 10.98 1.79 19.19
N LYS A 109 12.18 1.50 18.67
CA LYS A 109 12.68 0.15 18.41
C LYS A 109 11.77 -0.64 17.46
N LEU A 110 11.19 0.05 16.48
CA LEU A 110 10.47 -0.57 15.37
C LEU A 110 11.47 -0.91 14.26
N GLN A 111 11.42 -2.13 13.75
CA GLN A 111 12.14 -2.48 12.53
C GLN A 111 11.51 -1.75 11.34
N VAL A 112 12.32 -1.29 10.40
CA VAL A 112 11.83 -0.59 9.20
C VAL A 112 12.33 -1.32 7.96
N VAL A 113 11.48 -1.40 6.94
CA VAL A 113 11.81 -1.99 5.63
C VAL A 113 11.17 -1.17 4.50
N GLY A 114 11.84 -1.13 3.34
CA GLY A 114 11.29 -0.57 2.10
C GLY A 114 11.66 0.87 1.77
N VAL A 115 12.54 1.51 2.56
CA VAL A 115 13.00 2.89 2.32
C VAL A 115 14.48 3.04 2.62
N GLY A 116 15.12 4.05 2.05
CA GLY A 116 16.54 4.32 2.29
C GLY A 116 16.99 5.68 1.77
N ALA A 117 18.25 6.04 2.04
CA ALA A 117 18.84 7.29 1.54
C ALA A 117 19.13 7.29 0.04
N ASN A 118 19.01 6.13 -0.61
CA ASN A 118 19.09 5.88 -2.04
C ASN A 118 18.49 4.51 -2.35
N LEU A 119 18.42 4.15 -3.62
CA LEU A 119 17.82 2.91 -4.11
C LEU A 119 18.46 1.67 -3.50
N LYS A 120 19.80 1.61 -3.43
CA LYS A 120 20.53 0.49 -2.82
C LYS A 120 20.17 0.28 -1.35
N GLU A 121 19.92 1.37 -0.62
CA GLU A 121 19.47 1.28 0.77
C GLU A 121 18.00 0.89 0.88
N ALA A 122 17.13 1.44 0.02
CA ALA A 122 15.71 1.12 0.01
C ALA A 122 15.43 -0.36 -0.31
N GLU A 123 16.25 -0.96 -1.17
CA GLU A 123 16.19 -2.38 -1.56
C GLU A 123 16.68 -3.35 -0.49
N LYS A 124 17.24 -2.88 0.63
CA LYS A 124 17.76 -3.77 1.68
C LYS A 124 16.65 -4.66 2.24
N VAL A 125 16.87 -5.97 2.10
CA VAL A 125 16.02 -7.00 2.72
C VAL A 125 16.16 -6.94 4.24
N LEU A 126 15.04 -6.90 4.94
CA LEU A 126 15.01 -6.99 6.40
C LEU A 126 15.03 -8.47 6.81
N TYR A 127 15.98 -8.87 7.65
CA TYR A 127 16.04 -10.22 8.21
C TYR A 127 15.66 -10.19 9.69
N VAL A 128 14.64 -10.96 10.06
CA VAL A 128 14.13 -11.06 11.44
C VAL A 128 14.33 -12.48 11.94
N ASN A 129 15.14 -12.64 12.99
CA ASN A 129 15.33 -13.92 13.65
C ASN A 129 14.44 -14.06 14.89
N ARG A 130 13.64 -15.13 14.94
CA ARG A 130 12.80 -15.51 16.09
C ARG A 130 12.78 -17.02 16.22
N GLY A 131 13.04 -17.53 17.42
CA GLY A 131 12.98 -18.97 17.70
C GLY A 131 13.91 -19.82 16.82
N GLY A 132 15.08 -19.30 16.45
CA GLY A 132 16.05 -19.99 15.59
C GLY A 132 15.68 -20.02 14.09
N LYS A 133 14.55 -19.42 13.70
CA LYS A 133 14.12 -19.26 12.31
C LYS A 133 14.30 -17.82 11.86
N THR A 134 14.65 -17.63 10.60
CA THR A 134 14.87 -16.32 9.98
C THR A 134 13.82 -16.04 8.92
N LEU A 135 13.09 -14.93 9.07
CA LEU A 135 12.19 -14.40 8.07
C LEU A 135 12.88 -13.25 7.32
N ALA A 136 12.94 -13.33 5.99
CA ALA A 136 13.30 -12.22 5.13
C ALA A 136 12.03 -11.46 4.72
N VAL A 137 12.05 -10.13 4.86
CA VAL A 137 10.96 -9.25 4.48
C VAL A 137 11.45 -8.28 3.41
N ILE A 138 10.74 -8.24 2.30
CA ILE A 138 10.97 -7.34 1.18
C ILE A 138 9.75 -6.45 1.06
N ASN A 139 9.92 -5.14 1.12
CA ASN A 139 8.84 -4.18 0.92
C ASN A 139 9.15 -3.26 -0.26
N CYS A 140 8.17 -3.07 -1.14
CA CYS A 140 8.27 -2.21 -2.32
C CYS A 140 6.91 -1.56 -2.66
N CYS A 141 6.91 -0.49 -3.45
CA CYS A 141 5.69 0.21 -3.85
C CYS A 141 5.66 0.56 -5.34
N GLU A 142 4.46 0.75 -5.88
CA GLU A 142 4.30 1.24 -7.25
C GLU A 142 4.94 2.63 -7.44
N HIS A 143 5.28 2.93 -8.70
CA HIS A 143 6.05 4.14 -9.02
C HIS A 143 5.17 5.38 -8.93
N GLU A 144 5.49 6.23 -7.95
CA GLU A 144 4.93 7.57 -7.76
C GLU A 144 6.04 8.58 -7.41
N PHE A 145 5.68 9.69 -6.77
CA PHE A 145 6.59 10.75 -6.35
C PHE A 145 7.51 10.36 -5.17
N SER A 146 7.43 9.11 -4.67
CA SER A 146 8.16 8.65 -3.49
C SER A 146 9.37 7.76 -3.75
N ILE A 147 9.66 7.42 -5.01
CA ILE A 147 10.65 6.40 -5.36
C ILE A 147 12.09 6.88 -5.14
N ALA A 148 12.89 6.04 -4.49
CA ALA A 148 14.33 6.25 -4.36
C ALA A 148 15.04 6.15 -5.71
N THR A 149 16.02 7.02 -5.94
CA THR A 149 16.93 6.92 -7.10
C THR A 149 18.30 6.44 -6.65
N GLU A 150 19.23 6.25 -7.59
CA GLU A 150 20.62 5.87 -7.25
C GLU A 150 21.29 6.85 -6.28
N THR A 151 20.81 8.11 -6.24
CA THR A 151 21.40 9.19 -5.43
C THR A 151 20.44 9.86 -4.47
N GLU A 152 19.13 9.62 -4.58
CA GLU A 152 18.11 10.30 -3.78
C GLU A 152 17.28 9.33 -2.94
N ALA A 153 16.93 9.77 -1.73
CA ALA A 153 16.18 8.98 -0.77
C ALA A 153 14.76 8.69 -1.24
N GLY A 154 14.17 7.61 -0.74
CA GLY A 154 12.79 7.25 -1.04
C GLY A 154 12.44 5.80 -0.77
N ALA A 155 11.31 5.39 -1.31
CA ALA A 155 10.77 4.05 -1.27
C ALA A 155 11.40 3.12 -2.32
N ASN A 156 11.46 1.84 -1.97
CA ASN A 156 11.89 0.77 -2.86
C ASN A 156 10.85 0.56 -3.97
N PRO A 157 11.21 0.74 -5.25
CA PRO A 157 10.27 0.60 -6.35
C PRO A 157 9.86 -0.85 -6.59
N LEU A 158 8.58 -1.06 -6.91
CA LEU A 158 8.08 -2.27 -7.53
C LEU A 158 8.66 -2.36 -8.95
N ASN A 159 9.56 -3.31 -9.13
CA ASN A 159 10.18 -3.69 -10.37
C ASN A 159 10.47 -5.21 -10.28
N PRO A 160 9.70 -6.06 -10.98
CA PRO A 160 9.78 -7.51 -10.81
C PRO A 160 11.19 -8.10 -10.93
N ILE A 161 12.08 -7.50 -11.72
CA ILE A 161 13.47 -7.93 -11.86
C ILE A 161 14.25 -7.67 -10.56
N ARG A 162 14.09 -6.49 -9.96
CA ARG A 162 14.74 -6.14 -8.67
C ARG A 162 14.24 -7.05 -7.55
N GLN A 163 12.92 -7.26 -7.46
CA GLN A 163 12.35 -8.18 -6.47
C GLN A 163 12.77 -9.63 -6.70
N PHE A 164 12.90 -10.10 -7.95
CA PHE A 164 13.43 -11.43 -8.24
C PHE A 164 14.83 -11.64 -7.62
N TYR A 165 15.76 -10.72 -7.85
CA TYR A 165 17.12 -10.83 -7.28
C TYR A 165 17.11 -10.74 -5.74
N ALA A 166 16.27 -9.88 -5.17
CA ALA A 166 16.10 -9.79 -3.72
C ALA A 166 15.57 -11.09 -3.11
N ILE A 167 14.58 -11.72 -3.76
CA ILE A 167 14.03 -13.03 -3.35
C ILE A 167 15.09 -14.12 -3.46
N GLN A 168 15.85 -14.19 -4.56
CA GLN A 168 16.93 -15.18 -4.69
C GLN A 168 18.00 -15.03 -3.60
N GLU A 169 18.33 -13.81 -3.22
CA GLU A 169 19.29 -13.57 -2.16
C GLU A 169 18.72 -13.90 -0.77
N ALA A 170 17.46 -13.55 -0.53
CA ALA A 170 16.75 -13.88 0.70
C ALA A 170 16.68 -15.39 0.93
N LYS A 171 16.42 -16.19 -0.10
CA LYS A 171 16.36 -17.67 -0.02
C LYS A 171 17.68 -18.33 0.41
N LYS A 172 18.82 -17.66 0.24
CA LYS A 172 20.12 -18.18 0.70
C LYS A 172 20.36 -17.92 2.19
N LYS A 173 19.63 -16.97 2.77
CA LYS A 173 19.92 -16.38 4.09
C LYS A 173 18.78 -16.51 5.10
N ALA A 174 17.59 -16.90 4.65
CA ALA A 174 16.39 -16.99 5.47
C ALA A 174 15.68 -18.34 5.26
N ASP A 175 14.93 -18.76 6.29
CA ASP A 175 14.05 -19.92 6.20
C ASP A 175 12.77 -19.60 5.41
N TYR A 176 12.32 -18.34 5.48
CA TYR A 176 11.08 -17.88 4.85
C TYR A 176 11.25 -16.51 4.20
N VAL A 177 10.53 -16.25 3.11
CA VAL A 177 10.53 -14.97 2.39
C VAL A 177 9.12 -14.38 2.29
N LEU A 178 8.91 -13.20 2.85
CA LEU A 178 7.68 -12.43 2.78
C LEU A 178 7.89 -11.19 1.90
N VAL A 179 7.03 -11.01 0.89
CA VAL A 179 7.01 -9.80 0.05
C VAL A 179 5.77 -8.98 0.39
N ILE A 180 5.96 -7.70 0.69
CA ILE A 180 4.88 -6.74 0.97
C ILE A 180 4.90 -5.65 -0.09
N VAL A 181 3.81 -5.51 -0.84
CA VAL A 181 3.70 -4.56 -1.96
C VAL A 181 2.68 -3.48 -1.65
N HIS A 182 3.02 -2.21 -1.82
CA HIS A 182 2.08 -1.10 -1.72
C HIS A 182 1.72 -0.60 -3.13
N GLY A 183 0.50 -0.87 -3.59
CA GLY A 183 0.05 -0.50 -4.94
C GLY A 183 -1.26 -1.16 -5.33
N GLY A 184 -1.79 -0.81 -6.50
CA GLY A 184 -3.11 -1.24 -6.96
C GLY A 184 -4.08 -0.08 -7.15
N HIS A 185 -5.33 -0.39 -7.45
CA HIS A 185 -6.34 0.64 -7.71
C HIS A 185 -7.03 1.06 -6.40
N GLU A 186 -6.90 2.33 -6.03
CA GLU A 186 -7.60 2.90 -4.88
C GLU A 186 -9.12 2.69 -4.99
N MET A 187 -9.74 2.30 -3.87
CA MET A 187 -11.18 2.09 -3.72
C MET A 187 -11.76 0.96 -4.59
N PHE A 188 -10.93 0.05 -5.10
CA PHE A 188 -11.35 -1.10 -5.88
C PHE A 188 -10.86 -2.41 -5.28
N GLN A 189 -11.77 -3.29 -4.85
CA GLN A 189 -11.44 -4.48 -4.06
C GLN A 189 -10.89 -5.67 -4.86
N LEU A 190 -10.69 -5.54 -6.17
CA LEU A 190 -10.12 -6.60 -7.00
C LEU A 190 -8.72 -6.22 -7.48
N PRO A 191 -7.77 -7.17 -7.50
CA PRO A 191 -6.47 -6.94 -8.10
C PRO A 191 -6.61 -6.80 -9.62
N SER A 192 -5.73 -6.00 -10.22
CA SER A 192 -5.60 -6.02 -11.68
C SER A 192 -4.94 -7.33 -12.15
N PRO A 193 -5.16 -7.76 -13.41
CA PRO A 193 -4.45 -8.93 -13.97
C PRO A 193 -2.92 -8.81 -13.85
N ARG A 194 -2.37 -7.59 -13.99
CA ARG A 194 -0.95 -7.30 -13.79
C ARG A 194 -0.48 -7.59 -12.36
N MET A 195 -1.29 -7.25 -11.35
CA MET A 195 -0.97 -7.53 -9.95
C MET A 195 -0.94 -9.04 -9.70
N VAL A 196 -1.94 -9.77 -10.21
CA VAL A 196 -2.01 -11.24 -10.09
C VAL A 196 -0.78 -11.89 -10.73
N GLU A 197 -0.46 -11.52 -11.97
CA GLU A 197 0.74 -12.00 -12.67
C GLU A 197 2.02 -11.71 -11.86
N THR A 198 2.17 -10.48 -11.37
CA THR A 198 3.37 -10.06 -10.63
C THR A 198 3.51 -10.81 -9.30
N TYR A 199 2.42 -11.00 -8.55
CA TYR A 199 2.48 -11.61 -7.22
C TYR A 199 2.63 -13.13 -7.30
N ARG A 200 1.99 -13.77 -8.29
CA ARG A 200 2.25 -15.18 -8.62
C ARG A 200 3.70 -15.38 -9.03
N PHE A 201 4.28 -14.48 -9.83
CA PHE A 201 5.71 -14.50 -10.17
C PHE A 201 6.62 -14.39 -8.94
N PHE A 202 6.29 -13.58 -7.94
CA PHE A 202 7.06 -13.53 -6.70
C PHE A 202 7.05 -14.86 -5.94
N VAL A 203 5.91 -15.55 -5.91
CA VAL A 203 5.82 -16.92 -5.36
C VAL A 203 6.68 -17.89 -6.19
N ASP A 204 6.64 -17.83 -7.51
CA ASP A 204 7.47 -18.69 -8.38
C ASP A 204 8.97 -18.42 -8.22
N ALA A 205 9.36 -17.16 -7.98
CA ALA A 205 10.73 -16.80 -7.61
C ALA A 205 11.12 -17.36 -6.22
N GLY A 206 10.14 -17.69 -5.39
CA GLY A 206 10.30 -18.37 -4.11
C GLY A 206 9.99 -17.51 -2.89
N ALA A 207 9.09 -16.52 -3.03
CA ALA A 207 8.38 -15.96 -1.89
C ALA A 207 7.45 -17.01 -1.26
N ASP A 208 7.42 -17.07 0.07
CA ASP A 208 6.53 -17.93 0.84
C ASP A 208 5.16 -17.29 1.11
N ALA A 209 5.07 -15.97 1.00
CA ALA A 209 3.82 -15.22 1.06
C ALA A 209 3.98 -13.85 0.37
N VAL A 210 2.88 -13.34 -0.18
CA VAL A 210 2.79 -11.97 -0.71
C VAL A 210 1.60 -11.26 -0.07
N VAL A 211 1.79 -10.02 0.38
CA VAL A 211 0.73 -9.20 1.01
C VAL A 211 0.72 -7.81 0.41
N ASN A 212 -0.46 -7.26 0.17
CA ASN A 212 -0.63 -5.94 -0.44
C ASN A 212 -1.37 -4.92 0.45
N HIS A 213 -0.93 -3.67 0.30
CA HIS A 213 -1.48 -2.43 0.88
C HIS A 213 -1.84 -1.45 -0.26
N HIS A 214 -2.34 -0.23 0.07
CA HIS A 214 -2.63 0.91 -0.83
C HIS A 214 -4.08 1.09 -1.25
N GLN A 215 -4.81 0.00 -1.54
CA GLN A 215 -6.15 0.15 -2.16
C GLN A 215 -7.16 0.89 -1.28
N HIS A 216 -6.87 1.10 0.01
CA HIS A 216 -7.74 1.71 1.02
C HIS A 216 -9.14 1.09 1.13
N CYS A 217 -9.27 -0.12 0.60
CA CYS A 217 -10.33 -1.07 0.82
C CYS A 217 -9.68 -2.45 0.88
N TYR A 218 -10.27 -3.37 1.63
CA TYR A 218 -9.77 -4.73 1.64
C TYR A 218 -10.10 -5.45 0.34
N SER A 219 -9.24 -6.37 -0.03
CA SER A 219 -9.36 -7.24 -1.20
C SER A 219 -9.28 -8.70 -0.76
N GLY A 220 -9.46 -9.60 -1.72
CA GLY A 220 -9.41 -11.03 -1.47
C GLY A 220 -7.99 -11.58 -1.40
N TYR A 221 -7.92 -12.89 -1.31
CA TYR A 221 -6.69 -13.65 -1.34
C TYR A 221 -6.83 -14.89 -2.22
N GLU A 222 -5.69 -15.45 -2.62
CA GLU A 222 -5.62 -16.79 -3.21
C GLU A 222 -4.52 -17.63 -2.58
N LYS A 223 -4.56 -18.93 -2.81
CA LYS A 223 -3.47 -19.87 -2.48
C LYS A 223 -2.85 -20.37 -3.77
N TYR A 224 -1.77 -19.72 -4.20
CA TYR A 224 -1.04 -20.07 -5.42
C TYR A 224 0.17 -20.95 -5.08
N ASN A 225 0.28 -22.13 -5.68
CA ASN A 225 1.35 -23.11 -5.39
C ASN A 225 1.52 -23.41 -3.89
N GLY A 226 0.41 -23.42 -3.15
CA GLY A 226 0.41 -23.67 -1.70
C GLY A 226 0.82 -22.46 -0.84
N LYS A 227 1.13 -21.31 -1.42
CA LYS A 227 1.54 -20.07 -0.73
C LYS A 227 0.42 -19.03 -0.79
N PRO A 228 0.16 -18.30 0.31
CA PRO A 228 -0.89 -17.28 0.31
C PRO A 228 -0.44 -15.98 -0.39
N ILE A 229 -1.37 -15.41 -1.16
CA ILE A 229 -1.25 -14.07 -1.75
C ILE A 229 -2.46 -13.27 -1.29
N PHE A 230 -2.25 -12.19 -0.55
CA PHE A 230 -3.30 -11.25 -0.13
C PHE A 230 -3.22 -9.98 -0.97
N TYR A 231 -4.32 -9.65 -1.65
CA TYR A 231 -4.35 -8.57 -2.63
C TYR A 231 -4.70 -7.20 -2.07
N GLY A 232 -4.99 -7.09 -0.77
CA GLY A 232 -5.27 -5.82 -0.10
C GLY A 232 -5.85 -6.05 1.29
N LEU A 233 -5.27 -5.42 2.33
CA LEU A 233 -5.74 -5.58 3.72
C LEU A 233 -6.76 -4.50 4.16
N GLY A 234 -6.89 -3.42 3.40
CA GLY A 234 -7.64 -2.22 3.79
C GLY A 234 -6.86 -1.31 4.74
N ASN A 235 -7.56 -0.33 5.32
CA ASN A 235 -6.96 0.62 6.26
C ASN A 235 -6.95 0.05 7.66
N PHE A 236 -5.82 0.05 8.37
CA PHE A 236 -5.81 -0.29 9.81
C PHE A 236 -6.27 0.90 10.67
N CYS A 237 -5.68 2.07 10.47
CA CYS A 237 -6.15 3.35 11.03
C CYS A 237 -5.88 4.46 10.02
N PHE A 238 -6.92 4.88 9.31
CA PHE A 238 -6.83 5.95 8.33
C PHE A 238 -8.18 6.66 8.30
N ASP A 239 -8.27 7.80 8.98
CA ASP A 239 -9.51 8.57 9.06
C ASP A 239 -9.58 9.67 7.98
N LEU A 240 -10.80 10.09 7.68
CA LEU A 240 -11.10 11.15 6.71
C LEU A 240 -11.67 12.38 7.43
N GLU A 241 -11.31 13.57 6.94
CA GLU A 241 -11.87 14.84 7.42
C GLU A 241 -13.40 14.88 7.32
N LYS A 242 -13.95 14.17 6.33
CA LYS A 242 -15.38 13.91 6.20
C LYS A 242 -15.62 12.44 6.48
N PRO A 243 -16.09 12.08 7.68
CA PRO A 243 -16.32 10.69 8.05
C PRO A 243 -17.25 10.00 7.05
N VAL A 244 -16.89 8.77 6.69
CA VAL A 244 -17.74 7.83 5.96
C VAL A 244 -18.11 6.69 6.91
N VAL A 245 -19.30 6.15 6.74
CA VAL A 245 -19.84 5.06 7.56
C VAL A 245 -20.31 3.96 6.63
N ASN A 246 -20.04 2.71 6.98
CA ASN A 246 -20.37 1.52 6.19
C ASN A 246 -19.81 1.57 4.76
N SER A 247 -18.61 2.14 4.61
CA SER A 247 -17.86 2.20 3.35
C SER A 247 -16.73 1.16 3.35
N PRO A 248 -16.31 0.62 2.19
CA PRO A 248 -15.09 -0.20 2.10
C PRO A 248 -13.85 0.44 2.76
N TRP A 249 -13.80 1.78 2.84
CA TRP A 249 -12.77 2.54 3.57
C TRP A 249 -12.64 2.16 5.05
N ASN A 250 -13.77 1.83 5.68
CA ASN A 250 -13.85 1.54 7.11
C ASN A 250 -13.49 0.08 7.42
N TYR A 251 -13.48 -0.81 6.44
CA TYR A 251 -13.34 -2.25 6.69
C TYR A 251 -12.00 -2.76 6.21
N GLY A 252 -11.42 -3.65 7.00
CA GLY A 252 -10.13 -4.28 6.73
C GLY A 252 -9.96 -5.55 7.54
N PHE A 253 -8.80 -6.18 7.39
CA PHE A 253 -8.42 -7.29 8.24
C PHE A 253 -6.91 -7.29 8.50
N MET A 254 -6.52 -7.79 9.67
CA MET A 254 -5.14 -8.19 9.90
C MET A 254 -5.00 -9.63 9.44
N VAL A 255 -3.90 -9.98 8.79
CA VAL A 255 -3.57 -11.37 8.49
C VAL A 255 -2.52 -11.85 9.49
N GLU A 256 -2.74 -13.02 10.08
CA GLU A 256 -1.70 -13.79 10.76
C GLU A 256 -1.26 -14.93 9.83
N ILE A 257 0.01 -14.93 9.45
CA ILE A 257 0.65 -15.99 8.68
C ILE A 257 1.54 -16.79 9.62
N THR A 258 1.30 -18.09 9.68
CA THR A 258 2.12 -19.04 10.44
C THR A 258 3.10 -19.72 9.49
N PHE A 259 4.38 -19.39 9.64
CA PHE A 259 5.49 -19.95 8.90
C PHE A 259 6.07 -21.18 9.63
N GLU A 260 5.76 -22.35 9.09
CA GLU A 260 6.21 -23.69 9.49
C GLU A 260 6.53 -24.50 8.21
N ASP A 261 6.61 -25.82 8.30
CA ASP A 261 6.79 -26.70 7.12
C ASP A 261 5.69 -26.47 6.06
N SER A 262 4.49 -26.13 6.53
CA SER A 262 3.39 -25.62 5.70
C SER A 262 3.04 -24.19 6.11
N ILE A 263 2.70 -23.35 5.13
CA ILE A 263 2.27 -21.98 5.39
C ILE A 263 0.76 -21.96 5.56
N ASN A 264 0.32 -21.58 6.75
CA ASN A 264 -1.09 -21.42 7.11
C ASN A 264 -1.36 -19.97 7.48
N PHE A 265 -2.62 -19.56 7.41
CA PHE A 265 -3.00 -18.21 7.80
C PHE A 265 -4.39 -18.17 8.44
N SER A 266 -4.61 -17.15 9.23
CA SER A 266 -5.92 -16.72 9.74
C SER A 266 -6.04 -15.20 9.57
N PHE A 267 -7.24 -14.66 9.69
CA PHE A 267 -7.44 -13.22 9.59
C PHE A 267 -8.41 -12.70 10.67
N PHE A 268 -8.19 -11.45 11.05
CA PHE A 268 -8.93 -10.74 12.08
C PHE A 268 -9.59 -9.51 11.44
N PRO A 269 -10.84 -9.65 10.98
CA PRO A 269 -11.54 -8.53 10.36
C PRO A 269 -11.82 -7.45 11.40
N TYR A 270 -11.80 -6.19 10.96
CA TYR A 270 -12.05 -5.04 11.80
C TYR A 270 -12.80 -3.94 11.03
N CYS A 271 -13.40 -3.04 11.80
CA CYS A 271 -13.90 -1.75 11.33
C CYS A 271 -13.11 -0.64 12.01
N GLN A 272 -12.71 0.37 11.25
CA GLN A 272 -11.92 1.53 11.68
C GLN A 272 -12.63 2.83 11.33
N TYR A 273 -12.67 3.75 12.30
CA TYR A 273 -13.08 5.15 12.11
C TYR A 273 -14.38 5.37 11.32
N ALA A 274 -15.37 4.51 11.53
CA ALA A 274 -16.74 4.73 11.08
C ALA A 274 -17.44 5.76 11.98
N GLU A 275 -18.52 5.37 12.66
CA GLU A 275 -19.24 6.24 13.59
C GLU A 275 -18.37 6.70 14.76
N LYS A 276 -17.54 5.80 15.29
CA LYS A 276 -16.63 6.06 16.42
C LYS A 276 -15.17 6.09 15.96
N PRO A 277 -14.33 6.95 16.56
CA PRO A 277 -12.90 7.02 16.26
C PRO A 277 -12.12 5.93 17.01
N GLU A 278 -12.36 4.68 16.62
CA GLU A 278 -11.73 3.49 17.19
C GLU A 278 -11.49 2.43 16.10
N VAL A 279 -10.64 1.44 16.39
CA VAL A 279 -10.56 0.20 15.62
C VAL A 279 -11.22 -0.92 16.41
N LYS A 280 -12.16 -1.64 15.79
CA LYS A 280 -12.95 -2.68 16.45
C LYS A 280 -12.95 -3.96 15.63
N LEU A 281 -12.52 -5.07 16.23
CA LEU A 281 -12.64 -6.40 15.62
C LEU A 281 -14.10 -6.74 15.34
N LEU A 282 -14.34 -7.37 14.19
CA LEU A 282 -15.64 -7.83 13.73
C LEU A 282 -15.83 -9.32 14.00
N ASN A 283 -17.10 -9.75 14.02
CA ASN A 283 -17.43 -11.17 13.96
C ASN A 283 -17.20 -11.67 12.52
N GLN A 284 -16.50 -12.79 12.37
CA GLN A 284 -16.01 -13.30 11.08
C GLN A 284 -17.15 -13.67 10.10
N ASN A 285 -18.27 -14.21 10.56
CA ASN A 285 -19.25 -14.87 9.67
C ASN A 285 -19.75 -14.01 8.47
N ALA A 286 -20.05 -12.73 8.68
CA ALA A 286 -20.53 -11.86 7.60
C ALA A 286 -19.39 -11.42 6.67
N PHE A 287 -18.21 -11.17 7.25
CA PHE A 287 -17.01 -10.79 6.52
C PHE A 287 -16.53 -11.93 5.61
N ASP A 288 -16.61 -13.17 6.10
CA ASP A 288 -16.23 -14.37 5.36
C ASP A 288 -17.04 -14.56 4.08
N ALA A 289 -18.35 -14.25 4.11
CA ALA A 289 -19.20 -14.37 2.93
C ALA A 289 -18.78 -13.39 1.81
N GLU A 290 -18.49 -12.14 2.16
CA GLU A 290 -18.03 -11.13 1.22
C GLU A 290 -16.62 -11.46 0.69
N LEU A 291 -15.70 -11.83 1.59
CA LEU A 291 -14.35 -12.24 1.22
C LEU A 291 -14.36 -13.46 0.28
N ASN A 292 -15.20 -14.47 0.54
CA ASN A 292 -15.35 -15.63 -0.32
C ASN A 292 -15.89 -15.27 -1.72
N SER A 293 -16.78 -14.27 -1.81
CA SER A 293 -17.26 -13.75 -3.09
C SER A 293 -16.12 -13.11 -3.89
N ILE A 294 -15.30 -12.27 -3.23
CA ILE A 294 -14.13 -11.64 -3.85
C ILE A 294 -13.12 -12.70 -4.29
N ASN A 295 -12.80 -13.67 -3.43
CA ASN A 295 -11.88 -14.77 -3.74
C ASN A 295 -12.34 -15.60 -4.94
N THR A 296 -13.66 -15.82 -5.08
CA THR A 296 -14.23 -16.55 -6.22
C THR A 296 -13.99 -15.81 -7.54
N LEU A 297 -14.01 -14.47 -7.53
CA LEU A 297 -13.68 -13.66 -8.70
C LEU A 297 -12.17 -13.71 -9.00
N ILE A 298 -11.32 -13.61 -7.96
CA ILE A 298 -9.85 -13.63 -8.10
C ILE A 298 -9.36 -14.97 -8.68
N CYS A 299 -9.95 -16.09 -8.25
CA CYS A 299 -9.56 -17.43 -8.71
C CYS A 299 -10.06 -17.78 -10.14
N ASP A 300 -10.83 -16.91 -10.79
CA ASP A 300 -11.36 -17.11 -12.14
C ASP A 300 -10.86 -15.97 -13.05
N ASP A 301 -9.80 -16.24 -13.80
CA ASP A 301 -9.09 -15.23 -14.60
C ASP A 301 -10.01 -14.48 -15.58
N ASP A 302 -11.04 -15.14 -16.13
CA ASP A 302 -11.97 -14.53 -17.07
C ASP A 302 -12.98 -13.63 -16.37
N LYS A 303 -13.53 -14.06 -15.22
CA LYS A 303 -14.40 -13.21 -14.39
C LYS A 303 -13.64 -12.01 -13.86
N LEU A 304 -12.41 -12.21 -13.36
CA LEU A 304 -11.57 -11.13 -12.87
C LEU A 304 -11.32 -10.09 -13.97
N ARG A 305 -10.88 -10.53 -15.15
CA ARG A 305 -10.63 -9.63 -16.29
C ARG A 305 -11.87 -8.82 -16.64
N LYS A 306 -13.02 -9.47 -16.74
CA LYS A 306 -14.28 -8.79 -17.04
C LYS A 306 -14.67 -7.77 -15.98
N SER A 307 -14.55 -8.09 -14.70
CA SER A 307 -14.85 -7.16 -13.59
C SER A 307 -13.91 -5.94 -13.61
N VAL A 308 -12.63 -6.16 -13.91
CA VAL A 308 -11.62 -5.09 -14.02
C VAL A 308 -11.88 -4.22 -15.25
N GLU A 309 -12.26 -4.81 -16.39
CA GLU A 309 -12.64 -4.07 -17.61
C GLU A 309 -13.84 -3.15 -17.36
N THR A 310 -14.90 -3.65 -16.69
CA THR A 310 -16.04 -2.81 -16.29
C THR A 310 -15.59 -1.61 -15.45
N TYR A 311 -14.72 -1.83 -14.46
CA TYR A 311 -14.17 -0.76 -13.63
C TYR A 311 -13.40 0.29 -14.48
N TYR A 312 -12.60 -0.16 -15.45
CA TYR A 312 -11.88 0.74 -16.35
C TYR A 312 -12.81 1.52 -17.28
N GLU A 313 -13.90 0.92 -17.75
CA GLU A 313 -14.92 1.61 -18.53
C GLU A 313 -15.57 2.73 -17.73
N ASP A 314 -15.94 2.46 -16.47
CA ASP A 314 -16.53 3.45 -15.55
C ASP A 314 -15.56 4.60 -15.23
N ALA A 315 -14.27 4.29 -15.05
CA ALA A 315 -13.23 5.28 -14.76
C ALA A 315 -12.75 6.07 -16.00
N SER A 316 -12.99 5.56 -17.21
CA SER A 316 -12.39 6.04 -18.46
C SER A 316 -12.53 7.54 -18.71
N SER A 317 -13.70 8.11 -18.42
CA SER A 317 -13.97 9.54 -18.61
C SER A 317 -13.15 10.42 -17.65
N ASN A 318 -12.85 9.91 -16.46
CA ASN A 318 -12.01 10.62 -15.51
C ASN A 318 -10.54 10.58 -15.95
N GLU A 319 -10.04 9.42 -16.38
CA GLU A 319 -8.67 9.26 -16.90
C GLU A 319 -8.40 10.14 -18.13
N LEU A 320 -9.33 10.13 -19.09
CA LEU A 320 -9.20 10.97 -20.30
C LEU A 320 -9.17 12.47 -19.98
N SER A 321 -9.82 12.90 -18.89
CA SER A 321 -9.90 14.32 -18.54
C SER A 321 -8.53 14.94 -18.24
N ILE A 322 -7.54 14.13 -17.84
CA ILE A 322 -6.15 14.58 -17.58
C ILE A 322 -5.45 15.01 -18.87
N LEU A 323 -5.84 14.43 -20.02
CA LEU A 323 -5.23 14.70 -21.33
C LEU A 323 -5.90 15.87 -22.07
N GLU A 324 -7.02 16.37 -21.55
CA GLU A 324 -7.77 17.47 -22.13
C GLU A 324 -7.31 18.82 -21.53
N PRO A 325 -7.46 19.95 -22.24
CA PRO A 325 -6.98 21.24 -21.75
C PRO A 325 -7.84 21.85 -20.63
N TYR A 326 -8.90 21.16 -20.19
CA TYR A 326 -9.91 21.67 -19.28
C TYR A 326 -9.42 21.62 -17.83
N LYS A 327 -8.82 22.72 -17.37
CA LYS A 327 -8.32 22.84 -16.00
C LYS A 327 -9.43 23.20 -15.00
N GLY A 328 -9.31 22.67 -13.79
CA GLY A 328 -10.17 23.00 -12.67
C GLY A 328 -11.48 22.21 -12.62
N ARG A 329 -12.11 22.21 -11.44
CA ARG A 329 -13.26 21.35 -11.10
C ARG A 329 -14.46 21.56 -12.03
N VAL A 330 -14.75 22.80 -12.41
CA VAL A 330 -15.92 23.14 -13.23
C VAL A 330 -15.74 22.68 -14.66
N LEU A 331 -14.66 23.07 -15.33
CA LEU A 331 -14.43 22.69 -16.74
C LEU A 331 -14.24 21.18 -16.89
N GLY A 332 -13.50 20.54 -15.97
CA GLY A 332 -13.38 19.09 -15.95
C GLY A 332 -14.74 18.38 -15.79
N LYS A 333 -15.63 18.92 -14.94
CA LYS A 333 -17.00 18.39 -14.81
C LYS A 333 -17.82 18.58 -16.09
N LEU A 334 -17.76 19.75 -16.73
CA LEU A 334 -18.48 20.01 -17.98
C LEU A 334 -17.99 19.10 -19.12
N TYR A 335 -16.69 18.81 -19.19
CA TYR A 335 -16.16 17.81 -20.12
C TYR A 335 -16.72 16.42 -19.85
N ARG A 336 -16.67 15.94 -18.60
CA ARG A 336 -17.22 14.62 -18.22
C ARG A 336 -18.73 14.50 -18.47
N MET A 337 -19.46 15.61 -18.44
CA MET A 337 -20.88 15.68 -18.80
C MET A 337 -21.14 15.72 -20.32
N GLY A 338 -20.10 15.72 -21.16
CA GLY A 338 -20.20 15.81 -22.61
C GLY A 338 -20.56 17.21 -23.14
N ILE A 339 -20.52 18.24 -22.29
CA ILE A 339 -20.83 19.63 -22.67
C ILE A 339 -19.65 20.25 -23.41
N LEU A 340 -18.42 19.99 -22.95
CA LEU A 340 -17.21 20.47 -23.61
C LEU A 340 -16.69 19.42 -24.61
N PRO A 341 -16.17 19.85 -25.78
CA PRO A 341 -15.74 18.93 -26.82
C PRO A 341 -14.45 18.18 -26.42
N ALA A 342 -14.34 16.91 -26.80
CA ALA A 342 -13.08 16.18 -26.71
C ALA A 342 -12.09 16.65 -27.80
N ILE A 343 -10.88 17.02 -27.39
CA ILE A 343 -9.79 17.39 -28.30
C ILE A 343 -8.91 16.17 -28.58
N VAL A 344 -8.79 15.25 -27.63
CA VAL A 344 -8.05 13.99 -27.81
C VAL A 344 -8.90 12.98 -28.57
N LYS A 345 -8.98 13.16 -29.90
CA LYS A 345 -9.74 12.28 -30.82
C LYS A 345 -8.98 11.99 -32.12
N GLY A 346 -9.47 11.01 -32.88
CA GLY A 346 -8.93 10.64 -34.19
C GLY A 346 -7.42 10.39 -34.19
N LYS A 347 -6.69 10.99 -35.13
CA LYS A 347 -5.23 10.85 -35.27
C LYS A 347 -4.45 11.25 -34.01
N LYS A 348 -4.93 12.26 -33.25
CA LYS A 348 -4.26 12.69 -32.01
C LYS A 348 -4.35 11.60 -30.93
N LYS A 349 -5.52 10.97 -30.77
CA LYS A 349 -5.71 9.84 -29.86
C LYS A 349 -4.79 8.68 -30.25
N GLN A 350 -4.76 8.31 -31.54
CA GLN A 350 -3.87 7.25 -32.05
C GLN A 350 -2.39 7.54 -31.78
N ALA A 351 -1.94 8.79 -31.98
CA ALA A 351 -0.57 9.19 -31.67
C ALA A 351 -0.27 9.04 -30.17
N ILE A 352 -1.13 9.57 -29.29
CA ILE A 352 -0.96 9.44 -27.83
C ILE A 352 -0.92 7.96 -27.43
N THR A 353 -1.85 7.13 -27.94
CA THR A 353 -1.86 5.69 -27.70
C THR A 353 -0.53 5.03 -28.10
N ASN A 354 0.00 5.32 -29.30
CA ASN A 354 1.28 4.78 -29.72
C ASN A 354 2.43 5.24 -28.81
N HIS A 355 2.40 6.49 -28.34
CA HIS A 355 3.40 7.01 -27.42
C HIS A 355 3.36 6.39 -26.01
N ILE A 356 2.19 5.94 -25.56
CA ILE A 356 2.02 5.23 -24.27
C ILE A 356 2.39 3.75 -24.41
N MET A 357 1.94 3.10 -25.49
CA MET A 357 2.09 1.66 -25.69
C MET A 357 3.51 1.24 -26.10
N CYS A 358 4.18 2.02 -26.94
CA CYS A 358 5.55 1.72 -27.36
C CYS A 358 6.55 2.16 -26.28
N GLU A 359 7.33 1.23 -25.77
CA GLU A 359 8.29 1.44 -24.67
C GLU A 359 9.26 2.57 -24.98
N ALA A 360 9.88 2.53 -26.16
CA ALA A 360 10.83 3.57 -26.58
C ALA A 360 10.19 4.97 -26.70
N HIS A 361 8.91 5.05 -27.08
CA HIS A 361 8.20 6.33 -27.09
C HIS A 361 7.79 6.78 -25.69
N ARG A 362 7.40 5.86 -24.82
CA ARG A 362 7.02 6.13 -23.44
C ARG A 362 8.19 6.70 -22.65
N ASP A 363 9.40 6.14 -22.79
CA ASP A 363 10.60 6.64 -22.12
C ASP A 363 10.90 8.09 -22.51
N LYS A 364 10.83 8.40 -23.81
CA LYS A 364 10.99 9.77 -24.32
C LYS A 364 9.89 10.71 -23.81
N LEU A 365 8.64 10.25 -23.77
CA LEU A 365 7.51 11.04 -23.28
C LEU A 365 7.64 11.36 -21.79
N GLN A 366 7.98 10.36 -20.97
CA GLN A 366 8.23 10.52 -19.54
C GLN A 366 9.35 11.53 -19.28
N TYR A 367 10.49 11.43 -20.00
CA TYR A 367 11.56 12.41 -19.87
C TYR A 367 11.09 13.83 -20.26
N ALA A 368 10.35 13.96 -21.36
CA ALA A 368 9.88 15.25 -21.85
C ALA A 368 8.94 15.95 -20.84
N ILE A 369 8.04 15.22 -20.19
CA ILE A 369 7.07 15.81 -19.24
C ILE A 369 7.66 16.05 -17.84
N THR A 370 8.69 15.30 -17.44
CA THR A 370 9.29 15.40 -16.09
C THR A 370 10.49 16.33 -16.01
N LYS A 371 11.28 16.48 -17.09
CA LYS A 371 12.54 17.26 -17.05
C LYS A 371 12.53 18.52 -17.90
N ARG A 372 11.67 18.63 -18.92
CA ARG A 372 11.69 19.74 -19.89
C ARG A 372 10.74 20.89 -19.53
N GLY A 373 10.09 20.83 -18.38
CA GLY A 373 8.98 21.72 -17.98
C GLY A 373 9.25 22.68 -16.82
N HIS A 374 10.51 22.84 -16.40
CA HIS A 374 10.94 23.86 -15.44
C HIS A 374 11.71 24.97 -16.12
#